data_AF-A0A924TPC9-F1
#
_entry.id   AF-A0A924TPC9-F1
#
_cell.length_a   1.000
_cell.length_b   1.000
_cell.length_c   1.000
_cell.angle_alpha   90.00
_cell.angle_beta   90.00
_cell.angle_gamma   90.00
#
_symmetry.space_group_name_H-M   'P 1'
#
loop_
_entity.id
_entity.type
_entity.pdbx_description
1 polymer ?
#
loop_
_entity_poly.entity_id
_entity_poly.type
_entity_poly.pdbx_seq_one_letter_code
_entity_poly.pdbx_strand_id
1 'polypeptide(L)'
;MTTAPSVVVAAGVVCWRKLDGELQVLLVNRDARADVSLPKGKVDPGESLPEAAVRETLEETGLRITLGAALGVTEYTMPGGRDKIVHYWSAEVSDAALEAATFTPGAEVASTVWLPIAEARVSLSYGRDRDILDRVAERSDANLLRTFAIIMLRHGKAVPATSWSGTDSTRPLEHVGLEQARKSARVIAAFHPTKLISSTAARCISTIEPVASITGLNIKATAAISQDTYEDGESDVRRVVDKRLSKRATTVLCSHGPVLPEILAQLAAATGHPWDDSLRRASMLATGDFAVAHVSRARQNARIVALEVHSPSDF
;
A
#
# COMPACT_ATOMS: atom_id res chain seq x y z
N MET A 1 1.84 32.28 22.86
CA MET A 1 1.41 31.66 21.59
C MET A 1 1.10 30.21 21.90
N THR A 2 -0.18 29.87 22.07
CA THR A 2 -0.63 28.48 22.21
C THR A 2 -0.39 27.79 20.87
N THR A 3 0.59 26.89 20.82
CA THR A 3 0.78 26.00 19.67
C THR A 3 -0.54 25.28 19.44
N ALA A 4 -1.07 25.36 18.21
CA ALA A 4 -2.24 24.58 17.84
C ALA A 4 -1.96 23.11 18.20
N PRO A 5 -2.92 22.39 18.80
CA PRO A 5 -2.71 20.98 19.12
C PRO A 5 -2.33 20.20 17.86
N SER A 6 -1.20 19.48 17.91
CA SER A 6 -0.74 18.64 16.80
C SER A 6 -1.80 17.56 16.49
N VAL A 7 -2.18 17.43 15.22
CA VAL A 7 -3.07 16.37 14.73
C VAL A 7 -2.48 15.01 15.09
N VAL A 8 -3.32 14.11 15.61
CA VAL A 8 -2.94 12.72 15.88
C VAL A 8 -3.23 11.87 14.65
N VAL A 9 -2.18 11.32 14.06
CA VAL A 9 -2.28 10.45 12.89
C VAL A 9 -2.27 8.99 13.33
N ALA A 10 -3.14 8.19 12.71
CA ALA A 10 -3.34 6.78 13.01
C ALA A 10 -3.62 5.98 11.74
N ALA A 11 -3.43 4.68 11.83
CA ALA A 11 -3.67 3.75 10.74
C ALA A 11 -4.41 2.51 11.24
N GLY A 12 -5.24 1.92 10.39
CA GLY A 12 -6.10 0.80 10.72
C GLY A 12 -6.36 -0.13 9.55
N VAL A 13 -6.97 -1.27 9.87
CA VAL A 13 -7.26 -2.29 8.86
C VAL A 13 -8.66 -2.85 9.08
N VAL A 14 -9.43 -3.00 7.99
CA VAL A 14 -10.58 -3.91 8.00
C VAL A 14 -10.10 -5.29 7.56
N CYS A 15 -9.78 -6.13 8.54
CA CYS A 15 -9.46 -7.53 8.30
C CYS A 15 -10.75 -8.26 7.94
N TRP A 16 -10.74 -8.98 6.81
CA TRP A 16 -11.91 -9.68 6.30
C TRP A 16 -11.55 -11.10 5.84
N ARG A 17 -12.54 -12.00 5.90
CA ARG A 17 -12.44 -13.37 5.37
C ARG A 17 -13.77 -13.81 4.77
N LYS A 18 -13.77 -14.88 3.98
CA LYS A 18 -15.02 -15.54 3.56
C LYS A 18 -15.13 -16.90 4.25
N LEU A 19 -16.15 -17.07 5.09
CA LEU A 19 -16.48 -18.35 5.72
C LEU A 19 -17.79 -18.83 5.10
N ASP A 20 -17.78 -20.02 4.51
CA ASP A 20 -18.95 -20.60 3.82
C ASP A 20 -19.62 -19.66 2.79
N GLY A 21 -18.82 -18.81 2.15
CA GLY A 21 -19.27 -17.82 1.17
C GLY A 21 -19.71 -16.48 1.76
N GLU A 22 -19.93 -16.40 3.08
CA GLU A 22 -20.31 -15.18 3.79
C GLU A 22 -19.08 -14.33 4.13
N LEU A 23 -19.18 -13.01 3.87
CA LEU A 23 -18.14 -12.07 4.24
C LEU A 23 -18.21 -11.74 5.73
N GLN A 24 -17.12 -12.02 6.44
CA GLN A 24 -16.94 -11.66 7.84
C GLN A 24 -15.79 -10.65 7.99
N VAL A 25 -15.91 -9.75 8.96
CA VAL A 25 -14.89 -8.79 9.36
C VAL A 25 -14.50 -8.96 10.81
N LEU A 26 -13.26 -8.61 11.14
CA LEU A 26 -12.74 -8.64 12.50
C LEU A 26 -13.02 -7.31 13.22
N LEU A 27 -13.61 -7.39 14.40
CA LEU A 27 -13.73 -6.29 15.35
C LEU A 27 -12.89 -6.57 16.60
N VAL A 28 -12.45 -5.49 17.24
CA VAL A 28 -11.76 -5.52 18.54
C VAL A 28 -12.64 -4.89 19.61
N ASN A 29 -12.71 -5.52 20.78
CA ASN A 29 -13.41 -5.00 21.97
C ASN A 29 -12.38 -4.52 22.99
N ARG A 30 -12.59 -3.31 23.54
CA ARG A 30 -11.68 -2.66 24.48
C ARG A 30 -12.41 -2.33 25.76
N ASP A 31 -12.31 -3.21 26.75
CA ASP A 31 -13.00 -3.09 28.05
C ASP A 31 -12.70 -1.76 28.74
N ALA A 32 -11.45 -1.28 28.71
CA ALA A 32 -11.04 -0.02 29.31
C ALA A 32 -11.76 1.21 28.72
N ARG A 33 -12.26 1.12 27.48
CA ARG A 33 -13.02 2.18 26.80
C ARG A 33 -14.50 1.85 26.66
N ALA A 34 -14.90 0.63 27.00
CA ALA A 34 -16.23 0.07 26.76
C ALA A 34 -16.72 0.29 25.31
N ASP A 35 -15.84 0.03 24.34
CA ASP A 35 -16.15 0.21 22.92
C ASP A 35 -15.73 -0.99 22.05
N VAL A 36 -16.39 -1.09 20.89
CA VAL A 36 -16.08 -2.03 19.81
C VAL A 36 -15.72 -1.21 18.58
N SER A 37 -14.55 -1.49 18.00
CA SER A 37 -14.05 -0.77 16.83
C SER A 37 -13.29 -1.68 15.86
N LEU A 38 -12.90 -1.11 14.72
CA LEU A 38 -11.89 -1.67 13.84
C LEU A 38 -10.50 -1.60 14.50
N PRO A 39 -9.58 -2.54 14.21
CA PRO A 39 -8.22 -2.48 14.71
C PRO A 39 -7.46 -1.30 14.10
N LYS A 40 -6.79 -0.53 14.95
CA LYS A 40 -6.08 0.71 14.60
C LYS A 40 -5.37 1.32 15.80
N GLY A 41 -4.21 1.90 15.55
CA GLY A 41 -3.51 2.73 16.51
C GLY A 41 -2.68 3.83 15.88
N LYS A 42 -1.83 4.47 16.69
CA LYS A 42 -1.15 5.71 16.31
C LYS A 42 0.09 5.39 15.50
N VAL A 43 0.43 6.29 14.59
CA VAL A 43 1.71 6.22 13.88
C VAL A 43 2.82 6.61 14.85
N ASP A 44 3.86 5.78 14.93
CA ASP A 44 5.04 6.07 15.74
C ASP A 44 6.02 7.02 15.02
N PRO A 45 6.92 7.71 15.75
CA PRO A 45 7.94 8.55 15.12
C PRO A 45 8.80 7.78 14.12
N GLY A 46 8.83 8.24 12.86
CA GLY A 46 9.59 7.60 11.78
C GLY A 46 8.93 6.36 11.15
N GLU A 47 7.65 6.13 11.46
CA GLU A 47 6.83 5.07 10.90
C GLU A 47 5.89 5.61 9.82
N SER A 48 5.69 4.85 8.75
CA SER A 48 4.68 5.18 7.73
C SER A 48 3.29 4.68 8.12
N LEU A 49 2.23 5.25 7.52
CA LEU A 49 0.86 4.77 7.75
C LEU A 49 0.67 3.27 7.44
N PRO A 50 1.17 2.70 6.31
CA PRO A 50 1.02 1.27 6.05
C PRO A 50 1.77 0.38 7.06
N GLU A 51 2.91 0.84 7.57
CA GLU A 51 3.63 0.11 8.63
C GLU A 51 2.85 0.12 9.93
N ALA A 52 2.34 1.28 10.35
CA ALA A 52 1.49 1.40 11.53
C ALA A 52 0.25 0.50 11.39
N ALA A 53 -0.40 0.47 10.22
CA ALA A 53 -1.56 -0.39 9.97
C ALA A 53 -1.23 -1.88 10.20
N VAL A 54 -0.08 -2.35 9.70
CA VAL A 54 0.37 -3.74 9.87
C VAL A 54 0.77 -4.04 11.32
N ARG A 55 1.55 -3.15 11.94
CA ARG A 55 2.00 -3.30 13.34
C ARG A 55 0.82 -3.34 14.29
N GLU A 56 -0.07 -2.35 14.22
CA GLU A 56 -1.24 -2.24 15.10
C GLU A 56 -2.18 -3.42 14.93
N THR A 57 -2.37 -3.90 13.68
CA THR A 57 -3.16 -5.12 13.46
C THR A 57 -2.51 -6.33 14.14
N LEU A 58 -1.19 -6.47 14.05
CA LEU A 58 -0.47 -7.56 14.72
C LEU A 58 -0.55 -7.46 16.25
N GLU A 59 -0.39 -6.27 16.80
CA GLU A 59 -0.46 -6.00 18.25
C GLU A 59 -1.86 -6.24 18.82
N GLU A 60 -2.90 -5.73 18.15
CA GLU A 60 -4.28 -5.81 18.64
C GLU A 60 -4.95 -7.16 18.36
N THR A 61 -4.46 -7.96 17.40
CA THR A 61 -5.19 -9.15 16.93
C THR A 61 -4.33 -10.40 16.76
N GLY A 62 -3.00 -10.29 16.87
CA GLY A 62 -2.07 -11.38 16.58
C GLY A 62 -1.95 -11.73 15.09
N LEU A 63 -2.66 -11.04 14.19
CA LEU A 63 -2.70 -11.38 12.77
C LEU A 63 -1.55 -10.73 12.01
N ARG A 64 -0.85 -11.56 11.24
CA ARG A 64 0.05 -11.11 10.18
C ARG A 64 -0.75 -10.97 8.90
N ILE A 65 -0.77 -9.76 8.35
CA ILE A 65 -1.64 -9.39 7.23
C ILE A 65 -0.86 -8.83 6.05
N THR A 66 -1.47 -8.90 4.88
CA THR A 66 -1.04 -8.18 3.68
C THR A 66 -2.06 -7.08 3.39
N LEU A 67 -1.59 -5.85 3.22
CA LEU A 67 -2.48 -4.74 2.87
C LEU A 67 -3.03 -4.89 1.46
N GLY A 68 -4.35 -4.79 1.37
CA GLY A 68 -5.13 -4.59 0.15
C GLY A 68 -5.41 -3.11 -0.10
N ALA A 69 -6.41 -2.82 -0.92
CA ALA A 69 -6.76 -1.46 -1.31
C ALA A 69 -7.15 -0.58 -0.11
N ALA A 70 -6.67 0.68 -0.07
CA ALA A 70 -7.13 1.70 0.87
C ALA A 70 -8.65 1.84 0.87
N LEU A 71 -9.24 1.96 2.06
CA LEU A 71 -10.66 2.16 2.34
C LEU A 71 -11.00 3.60 2.70
N GLY A 72 -10.00 4.50 2.66
CA GLY A 72 -10.14 5.93 2.93
C GLY A 72 -9.90 6.29 4.39
N VAL A 73 -10.39 7.47 4.77
CA VAL A 73 -9.99 8.14 6.01
C VAL A 73 -11.21 8.49 6.87
N THR A 74 -11.04 8.47 8.19
CA THR A 74 -11.97 9.07 9.15
C THR A 74 -11.28 10.20 9.91
N GLU A 75 -11.98 11.31 10.12
CA GLU A 75 -11.49 12.48 10.85
C GLU A 75 -12.45 12.84 11.99
N TYR A 76 -11.92 13.06 13.19
CA TYR A 76 -12.72 13.46 14.34
C TYR A 76 -11.87 14.13 15.43
N THR A 77 -12.48 15.03 16.18
CA THR A 77 -11.85 15.65 17.35
C THR A 77 -11.95 14.72 18.56
N MET A 78 -10.81 14.41 19.18
CA MET A 78 -10.75 13.59 20.38
C MET A 78 -11.17 14.37 21.63
N PRO A 79 -11.55 13.69 22.73
CA PRO A 79 -11.60 14.30 24.05
C PRO A 79 -10.26 15.01 24.36
N GLY A 80 -10.31 16.31 24.64
CA GLY A 80 -9.12 17.17 24.78
C GLY A 80 -8.83 18.08 23.58
N GLY A 81 -9.71 18.11 22.56
CA GLY A 81 -9.71 19.13 21.51
C GLY A 81 -8.67 18.95 20.41
N ARG A 82 -7.97 17.81 20.37
CA ARG A 82 -7.02 17.49 19.31
C ARG A 82 -7.71 16.71 18.20
N ASP A 83 -7.48 17.09 16.96
CA ASP A 83 -7.98 16.34 15.82
C ASP A 83 -7.22 15.03 15.65
N LYS A 84 -7.94 14.01 15.19
CA LYS A 84 -7.42 12.69 14.88
C LYS A 84 -7.85 12.26 13.49
N ILE A 85 -6.89 11.80 12.71
CA ILE A 85 -7.06 11.29 11.35
C ILE A 85 -6.65 9.81 11.36
N VAL A 86 -7.52 8.94 10.84
CA VAL A 86 -7.23 7.50 10.73
C VAL A 86 -7.36 7.05 9.29
N HIS A 87 -6.30 6.47 8.74
CA HIS A 87 -6.29 5.87 7.40
C HIS A 87 -6.55 4.37 7.50
N TYR A 88 -7.44 3.85 6.66
CA TYR A 88 -7.81 2.43 6.68
C TYR A 88 -7.45 1.72 5.38
N TRP A 89 -7.01 0.47 5.51
CA TRP A 89 -6.82 -0.48 4.40
C TRP A 89 -7.68 -1.72 4.59
N SER A 90 -7.97 -2.41 3.49
CA SER A 90 -8.55 -3.77 3.56
C SER A 90 -7.42 -4.79 3.73
N ALA A 91 -7.68 -5.90 4.42
CA ALA A 91 -6.76 -7.05 4.42
C ALA A 91 -7.55 -8.36 4.39
N GLU A 92 -7.29 -9.19 3.39
CA GLU A 92 -7.81 -10.55 3.40
C GLU A 92 -6.99 -11.40 4.36
N VAL A 93 -7.66 -12.07 5.29
CA VAL A 93 -7.02 -13.00 6.21
C VAL A 93 -7.26 -14.43 5.74
N SER A 94 -6.17 -15.13 5.45
CA SER A 94 -6.19 -16.55 5.08
C SER A 94 -6.36 -17.46 6.30
N ASP A 95 -6.83 -18.69 6.09
CA ASP A 95 -6.94 -19.70 7.16
C ASP A 95 -5.59 -19.96 7.85
N ALA A 96 -4.50 -20.05 7.07
CA ALA A 96 -3.15 -20.21 7.61
C ALA A 96 -2.73 -19.02 8.50
N ALA A 97 -3.16 -17.80 8.17
CA ALA A 97 -2.87 -16.62 8.98
C ALA A 97 -3.70 -16.60 10.28
N LEU A 98 -4.94 -17.12 10.25
CA LEU A 98 -5.77 -17.32 11.44
C LEU A 98 -5.17 -18.38 12.36
N GLU A 99 -4.75 -19.52 11.82
CA GLU A 99 -4.14 -20.61 12.58
C GLU A 99 -2.81 -20.20 13.24
N ALA A 100 -2.01 -19.38 12.55
CA ALA A 100 -0.76 -18.86 13.07
C ALA A 100 -0.94 -17.66 14.03
N ALA A 101 -2.13 -17.08 14.11
CA ALA A 101 -2.39 -15.89 14.91
C ALA A 101 -2.22 -16.19 16.40
N THR A 102 -1.39 -15.41 17.09
CA THR A 102 -1.23 -15.51 18.54
C THR A 102 -1.74 -14.23 19.17
N PHE A 103 -3.04 -14.17 19.46
CA PHE A 103 -3.64 -13.05 20.17
C PHE A 103 -3.55 -13.29 21.67
N THR A 104 -3.04 -12.30 22.40
CA THR A 104 -3.05 -12.30 23.87
C THR A 104 -3.92 -11.14 24.33
N PRO A 105 -5.10 -11.40 24.95
CA PRO A 105 -5.90 -10.36 25.57
C PRO A 105 -5.08 -9.48 26.52
N GLY A 106 -5.31 -8.18 26.45
CA GLY A 106 -4.58 -7.19 27.25
C GLY A 106 -5.45 -6.00 27.64
N ALA A 107 -4.84 -5.03 28.31
CA ALA A 107 -5.53 -3.82 28.74
C ALA A 107 -6.01 -2.94 27.56
N GLU A 108 -5.37 -3.07 26.39
CA GLU A 108 -5.74 -2.33 25.18
C GLU A 108 -6.86 -3.00 24.39
N VAL A 109 -6.76 -4.33 24.18
CA VAL A 109 -7.79 -5.15 23.52
C VAL A 109 -8.11 -6.36 24.37
N ALA A 110 -9.36 -6.45 24.82
CA ALA A 110 -9.84 -7.52 25.68
C ALA A 110 -10.25 -8.76 24.89
N SER A 111 -10.81 -8.59 23.69
CA SER A 111 -11.20 -9.69 22.82
C SER A 111 -11.32 -9.27 21.36
N THR A 112 -11.30 -10.25 20.47
CA THR A 112 -11.55 -10.08 19.04
C THR A 112 -12.72 -10.95 18.61
N VAL A 113 -13.49 -10.49 17.62
CA VAL A 113 -14.65 -11.23 17.10
C VAL A 113 -14.78 -11.07 15.60
N TRP A 114 -15.02 -12.18 14.91
CA TRP A 114 -15.37 -12.22 13.49
C TRP A 114 -16.88 -12.17 13.34
N LEU A 115 -17.41 -11.17 12.64
CA LEU A 115 -18.85 -10.99 12.46
C LEU A 115 -19.21 -10.80 10.98
N PRO A 116 -20.38 -11.29 10.53
CA PRO A 116 -20.98 -10.87 9.27
C PRO A 116 -21.15 -9.35 9.21
N ILE A 117 -21.14 -8.77 8.00
CA ILE A 117 -21.23 -7.31 7.80
C ILE A 117 -22.41 -6.68 8.56
N ALA A 118 -23.59 -7.29 8.50
CA ALA A 118 -24.79 -6.76 9.13
C ALA A 118 -24.65 -6.68 10.67
N GLU A 119 -24.10 -7.73 11.28
CA GLU A 119 -23.86 -7.79 12.73
C GLU A 119 -22.74 -6.84 13.14
N ALA A 120 -21.63 -6.84 12.39
CA ALA A 120 -20.49 -5.94 12.63
C ALA A 120 -20.94 -4.47 12.64
N ARG A 121 -21.84 -4.10 11.73
CA ARG A 121 -22.38 -2.74 11.65
C ARG A 121 -23.16 -2.34 12.89
N VAL A 122 -23.92 -3.27 13.49
CA VAL A 122 -24.66 -3.05 14.75
C VAL A 122 -23.71 -3.00 15.94
N SER A 123 -22.70 -3.86 15.97
CA SER A 123 -21.73 -3.95 17.08
C SER A 123 -20.79 -2.75 17.17
N LEU A 124 -20.38 -2.16 16.05
CA LEU A 124 -19.47 -1.01 16.02
C LEU A 124 -20.03 0.17 16.84
N SER A 125 -19.24 0.68 17.79
CA SER A 125 -19.67 1.78 18.66
C SER A 125 -19.70 3.14 17.97
N TYR A 126 -18.95 3.30 16.87
CA TYR A 126 -18.77 4.60 16.23
C TYR A 126 -19.30 4.61 14.79
N GLY A 127 -20.09 5.63 14.44
CA GLY A 127 -20.63 5.81 13.08
C GLY A 127 -19.53 5.86 12.02
N ARG A 128 -18.43 6.57 12.28
CA ARG A 128 -17.27 6.66 11.36
C ARG A 128 -16.64 5.30 11.00
N ASP A 129 -16.65 4.33 11.93
CA ASP A 129 -16.14 2.98 11.63
C ASP A 129 -17.15 2.20 10.77
N ARG A 130 -18.45 2.48 10.93
CA ARG A 130 -19.50 1.93 10.05
C ARG A 130 -19.36 2.46 8.62
N ASP A 131 -19.00 3.73 8.44
CA ASP A 131 -18.76 4.29 7.10
C ASP A 131 -17.60 3.58 6.38
N ILE A 132 -16.56 3.19 7.12
CA ILE A 132 -15.44 2.38 6.57
C ILE A 132 -15.89 0.94 6.28
N LEU A 133 -16.72 0.35 7.15
CA LEU A 133 -17.29 -0.97 6.94
C LEU A 133 -18.21 -1.02 5.71
N ASP A 134 -19.04 0.00 5.50
CA ASP A 134 -19.97 0.10 4.38
C ASP A 134 -19.18 0.11 3.04
N ARG A 135 -18.01 0.75 2.99
CA ARG A 135 -17.09 0.69 1.81
C ARG A 135 -16.56 -0.72 1.53
N VAL A 136 -16.36 -1.55 2.56
CA VAL A 136 -15.97 -2.97 2.40
C VAL A 136 -17.12 -3.77 1.83
N ALA A 137 -18.33 -3.55 2.34
CA ALA A 137 -19.55 -4.20 1.84
C ALA A 137 -19.79 -3.85 0.36
N GLU A 138 -19.77 -2.57 0.01
CA GLU A 138 -19.93 -2.09 -1.38
C GLU A 138 -18.89 -2.71 -2.32
N ARG A 139 -17.62 -2.78 -1.90
CA ARG A 139 -16.55 -3.43 -2.69
C ARG A 139 -16.75 -4.94 -2.79
N SER A 140 -17.28 -5.60 -1.78
CA SER A 140 -17.57 -7.02 -1.83
C SER A 140 -18.69 -7.31 -2.83
N ASP A 141 -19.79 -6.56 -2.75
CA ASP A 141 -20.96 -6.72 -3.63
C ASP A 141 -20.60 -6.46 -5.09
N ALA A 142 -19.71 -5.50 -5.34
CA ALA A 142 -19.16 -5.23 -6.67
C ALA A 142 -18.05 -6.20 -7.11
N ASN A 143 -17.68 -7.19 -6.29
CA ASN A 143 -16.55 -8.11 -6.52
C ASN A 143 -15.19 -7.41 -6.74
N LEU A 144 -14.98 -6.30 -6.02
CA LEU A 144 -13.78 -5.45 -6.06
C LEU A 144 -12.92 -5.55 -4.79
N LEU A 145 -13.36 -6.27 -3.76
CA LEU A 145 -12.66 -6.34 -2.47
C LEU A 145 -11.31 -7.08 -2.55
N ARG A 146 -11.23 -8.17 -3.33
CA ARG A 146 -9.97 -8.88 -3.60
C ARG A 146 -9.17 -8.14 -4.66
N THR A 147 -7.98 -7.66 -4.28
CA THR A 147 -7.09 -6.91 -5.18
C THR A 147 -5.68 -7.50 -5.20
N PHE A 148 -4.88 -7.07 -6.16
CA PHE A 148 -3.42 -7.19 -6.18
C PHE A 148 -2.85 -5.83 -6.57
N ALA A 149 -1.61 -5.50 -6.19
CA ALA A 149 -1.04 -4.19 -6.47
C ALA A 149 -0.01 -4.19 -7.61
N ILE A 150 -0.07 -3.18 -8.47
CA ILE A 150 1.06 -2.77 -9.31
C ILE A 150 1.70 -1.56 -8.62
N ILE A 151 2.90 -1.76 -8.09
CA ILE A 151 3.65 -0.74 -7.35
C ILE A 151 4.67 -0.13 -8.30
N MET A 152 4.50 1.13 -8.67
CA MET A 152 5.47 1.86 -9.50
C MET A 152 6.41 2.65 -8.60
N LEU A 153 7.69 2.31 -8.59
CA LEU A 153 8.72 2.92 -7.76
C LEU A 153 9.66 3.76 -8.63
N ARG A 154 9.76 5.07 -8.36
CA ARG A 154 10.80 5.89 -8.96
C ARG A 154 12.11 5.62 -8.26
N HIS A 155 13.19 5.47 -9.03
CA HIS A 155 14.52 5.35 -8.43
C HIS A 155 14.82 6.50 -7.45
N GLY A 156 15.59 6.22 -6.40
CA GLY A 156 16.05 7.21 -5.44
C GLY A 156 16.95 8.27 -6.08
N LYS A 157 17.27 9.30 -5.30
CA LYS A 157 18.18 10.36 -5.74
C LYS A 157 19.53 9.78 -6.18
N ALA A 158 19.93 10.07 -7.42
CA ALA A 158 21.16 9.58 -8.04
C ALA A 158 22.15 10.70 -8.31
N VAL A 159 23.44 10.36 -8.38
CA VAL A 159 24.53 11.30 -8.68
C VAL A 159 24.18 12.07 -9.94
N PRO A 160 24.25 13.42 -9.99
CA PRO A 160 23.87 14.19 -11.17
C PRO A 160 24.57 13.72 -12.46
N ALA A 161 23.86 13.74 -13.59
CA ALA A 161 24.41 13.29 -14.87
C ALA A 161 25.63 14.14 -15.30
N THR A 162 25.62 15.43 -14.98
CA THR A 162 26.72 16.36 -15.28
C THR A 162 28.01 16.07 -14.50
N SER A 163 27.92 15.32 -13.39
CA SER A 163 29.06 14.99 -12.53
C SER A 163 29.47 13.51 -12.64
N TRP A 164 28.89 12.75 -13.58
CA TRP A 164 29.20 11.35 -13.78
C TRP A 164 30.01 11.14 -15.07
N SER A 165 31.12 10.41 -14.97
CA SER A 165 32.03 10.18 -16.10
C SER A 165 31.69 8.92 -16.92
N GLY A 166 30.83 8.05 -16.41
CA GLY A 166 30.35 6.85 -17.11
C GLY A 166 29.07 7.10 -17.92
N THR A 167 28.51 6.04 -18.50
CA THR A 167 27.19 6.10 -19.14
C THR A 167 26.09 6.43 -18.12
N ASP A 168 25.02 7.12 -18.53
CA ASP A 168 23.93 7.48 -17.59
C ASP A 168 23.36 6.26 -16.86
N SER A 169 23.23 5.13 -17.56
CA SER A 169 22.74 3.86 -17.02
C SER A 169 23.57 3.30 -15.85
N THR A 170 24.84 3.69 -15.72
CA THR A 170 25.74 3.25 -14.63
C THR A 170 25.73 4.17 -13.42
N ARG A 171 24.99 5.29 -13.46
CA ARG A 171 24.93 6.24 -12.34
C ARG A 171 24.41 5.59 -11.05
N PRO A 172 25.15 5.68 -9.94
CA PRO A 172 24.72 5.15 -8.66
C PRO A 172 23.77 6.11 -7.95
N LEU A 173 23.14 5.59 -6.89
CA LEU A 173 22.43 6.42 -5.93
C LEU A 173 23.40 7.30 -5.13
N GLU A 174 22.95 8.50 -4.75
CA GLU A 174 23.59 9.28 -3.69
C GLU A 174 23.23 8.68 -2.32
N HIS A 175 23.90 9.13 -1.26
CA HIS A 175 23.59 8.71 0.12
C HIS A 175 22.10 8.94 0.46
N VAL A 176 21.54 10.10 0.12
CA VAL A 176 20.12 10.40 0.30
C VAL A 176 19.23 9.42 -0.47
N GLY A 177 19.64 9.01 -1.68
CA GLY A 177 18.92 8.01 -2.48
C GLY A 177 18.91 6.63 -1.85
N LEU A 178 20.00 6.24 -1.18
CA LEU A 178 20.06 4.99 -0.42
C LEU A 178 19.11 5.00 0.78
N GLU A 179 19.01 6.12 1.50
CA GLU A 179 18.06 6.28 2.60
C GLU A 179 16.60 6.26 2.10
N GLN A 180 16.31 6.95 0.99
CA GLN A 180 15.01 6.88 0.32
C GLN A 180 14.63 5.43 -0.02
N ALA A 181 15.55 4.67 -0.61
CA ALA A 181 15.32 3.28 -0.97
C ALA A 181 14.99 2.40 0.25
N ARG A 182 15.72 2.56 1.37
CA ARG A 182 15.47 1.82 2.62
C ARG A 182 14.09 2.14 3.20
N LYS A 183 13.73 3.43 3.25
CA LYS A 183 12.43 3.89 3.74
C LYS A 183 11.29 3.35 2.88
N SER A 184 11.33 3.56 1.57
CA SER A 184 10.30 3.07 0.64
C SER A 184 10.16 1.56 0.70
N ALA A 185 11.25 0.81 0.89
CA ALA A 185 11.20 -0.64 0.94
C ALA A 185 10.42 -1.20 2.14
N ARG A 186 10.50 -0.57 3.31
CA ARG A 186 9.70 -0.96 4.48
C ARG A 186 8.20 -0.85 4.20
N VAL A 187 7.78 0.25 3.56
CA VAL A 187 6.38 0.48 3.21
C VAL A 187 5.90 -0.46 2.11
N ILE A 188 6.72 -0.66 1.07
CA ILE A 188 6.41 -1.59 -0.03
C ILE A 188 6.23 -3.02 0.50
N ALA A 189 7.00 -3.43 1.52
CA ALA A 189 6.90 -4.76 2.12
C ALA A 189 5.52 -5.02 2.78
N ALA A 190 4.82 -3.99 3.28
CA ALA A 190 3.47 -4.13 3.84
C ALA A 190 2.46 -4.70 2.82
N PHE A 191 2.66 -4.43 1.53
CA PHE A 191 1.83 -4.91 0.43
C PHE A 191 2.25 -6.30 -0.10
N HIS A 192 3.26 -6.93 0.52
CA HIS A 192 3.78 -8.27 0.20
C HIS A 192 3.91 -8.53 -1.32
N PRO A 193 4.81 -7.82 -2.02
CA PRO A 193 5.06 -8.12 -3.42
C PRO A 193 5.55 -9.55 -3.58
N THR A 194 5.25 -10.14 -4.74
CA THR A 194 5.67 -11.49 -5.14
C THR A 194 6.61 -11.46 -6.35
N LYS A 195 6.79 -10.28 -6.95
CA LYS A 195 7.74 -10.05 -8.02
C LYS A 195 8.35 -8.67 -7.94
N LEU A 196 9.67 -8.62 -8.15
CA LEU A 196 10.43 -7.39 -8.31
C LEU A 196 10.94 -7.31 -9.76
N ILE A 197 10.60 -6.22 -10.45
CA ILE A 197 11.11 -5.91 -11.79
C ILE A 197 11.71 -4.51 -11.73
N SER A 198 12.88 -4.36 -12.34
CA SER A 198 13.57 -3.08 -12.38
C SER A 198 14.05 -2.79 -13.79
N SER A 199 14.14 -1.51 -14.12
CA SER A 199 15.01 -1.03 -15.18
C SER A 199 16.45 -1.55 -14.98
N THR A 200 17.19 -1.73 -16.06
CA THR A 200 18.60 -2.16 -16.03
C THR A 200 19.56 -1.13 -15.42
N ALA A 201 19.17 0.14 -15.30
CA ALA A 201 20.03 1.19 -14.74
C ALA A 201 20.43 0.93 -13.27
N ALA A 202 21.69 1.18 -12.94
CA ALA A 202 22.28 0.93 -11.62
C ALA A 202 21.46 1.56 -10.48
N ARG A 203 21.11 2.85 -10.60
CA ARG A 203 20.21 3.56 -9.65
C ARG A 203 18.87 2.85 -9.42
N CYS A 204 18.26 2.25 -10.43
CA CYS A 204 16.98 1.52 -10.28
C CYS A 204 17.19 0.20 -9.54
N ILE A 205 18.26 -0.53 -9.87
CA ILE A 205 18.63 -1.77 -9.18
C ILE A 205 18.92 -1.49 -7.70
N SER A 206 19.77 -0.51 -7.40
CA SER A 206 20.07 -0.13 -6.01
C SER A 206 18.86 0.40 -5.24
N THR A 207 17.86 0.98 -5.91
CA THR A 207 16.63 1.45 -5.23
C THR A 207 15.74 0.28 -4.80
N ILE A 208 15.64 -0.78 -5.61
CA ILE A 208 14.75 -1.91 -5.33
C ILE A 208 15.43 -3.00 -4.46
N GLU A 209 16.77 -2.98 -4.35
CA GLU A 209 17.56 -3.90 -3.52
C GLU A 209 17.07 -4.02 -2.07
N PRO A 210 16.77 -2.94 -1.34
CA PRO A 210 16.24 -3.06 0.02
C PRO A 210 14.89 -3.83 0.07
N VAL A 211 14.04 -3.72 -0.96
CA VAL A 211 12.80 -4.51 -1.06
C VAL A 211 13.15 -5.99 -1.22
N ALA A 212 14.13 -6.31 -2.07
CA ALA A 212 14.60 -7.68 -2.27
C ALA A 212 15.14 -8.28 -0.96
N SER A 213 15.91 -7.52 -0.19
CA SER A 213 16.45 -7.95 1.11
C SER A 213 15.36 -8.25 2.14
N ILE A 214 14.32 -7.42 2.23
CA ILE A 214 13.21 -7.62 3.19
C ILE A 214 12.33 -8.81 2.77
N THR A 215 12.07 -8.96 1.47
CA THR A 215 11.11 -9.94 0.96
C THR A 215 11.73 -11.27 0.55
N GLY A 216 13.06 -11.35 0.46
CA GLY A 216 13.78 -12.52 -0.08
C GLY A 216 13.61 -12.74 -1.59
N LEU A 217 13.07 -11.77 -2.32
CA LEU A 217 12.76 -11.91 -3.75
C LEU A 217 13.93 -11.55 -4.67
N ASN A 218 14.07 -12.29 -5.76
CA ASN A 218 15.04 -11.95 -6.81
C ASN A 218 14.55 -10.79 -7.70
N ILE A 219 15.45 -9.84 -7.97
CA ILE A 219 15.22 -8.72 -8.88
C ILE A 219 15.34 -9.20 -10.32
N LYS A 220 14.31 -8.95 -11.14
CA LYS A 220 14.39 -9.15 -12.58
C LYS A 220 14.65 -7.82 -13.30
N ALA A 221 15.87 -7.60 -13.77
CA ALA A 221 16.19 -6.47 -14.62
C ALA A 221 15.60 -6.65 -16.04
N THR A 222 15.13 -5.57 -16.66
CA THR A 222 14.66 -5.57 -18.05
C THR A 222 14.85 -4.20 -18.71
N ALA A 223 15.33 -4.20 -19.95
CA ALA A 223 15.47 -2.97 -20.73
C ALA A 223 14.10 -2.38 -21.10
N ALA A 224 13.05 -3.18 -21.23
CA ALA A 224 11.71 -2.73 -21.65
C ALA A 224 11.04 -1.62 -20.80
N ILE A 225 11.59 -1.28 -19.63
CA ILE A 225 11.17 -0.14 -18.79
C ILE A 225 12.37 0.75 -18.38
N SER A 226 13.47 0.69 -19.13
CA SER A 226 14.63 1.58 -18.94
C SER A 226 14.37 2.93 -19.61
N GLN A 227 15.07 3.97 -19.13
CA GLN A 227 14.98 5.29 -19.73
C GLN A 227 15.59 5.31 -21.13
N ASP A 228 16.78 4.74 -21.30
CA ASP A 228 17.50 4.72 -22.59
C ASP A 228 16.62 4.15 -23.72
N THR A 229 16.07 2.94 -23.55
CA THR A 229 15.20 2.36 -24.59
C THR A 229 13.88 3.08 -24.76
N TYR A 230 13.40 3.78 -23.72
CA TYR A 230 12.18 4.58 -23.81
C TYR A 230 12.41 5.83 -24.67
N GLU A 231 13.54 6.50 -24.47
CA GLU A 231 13.95 7.67 -25.26
C GLU A 231 14.25 7.30 -26.72
N ASP A 232 14.83 6.12 -26.95
CA ASP A 232 15.11 5.59 -28.30
C ASP A 232 13.87 5.01 -29.01
N GLY A 233 12.71 4.91 -28.31
CA GLY A 233 11.48 4.35 -28.87
C GLY A 233 11.46 2.82 -28.97
N GLU A 234 12.43 2.13 -28.37
CA GLU A 234 12.59 0.67 -28.38
C GLU A 234 12.00 -0.04 -27.14
N SER A 235 11.53 0.73 -26.15
CA SER A 235 10.92 0.18 -24.94
C SER A 235 9.61 -0.57 -25.24
N ASP A 236 9.23 -1.49 -24.34
CA ASP A 236 7.99 -2.25 -24.46
C ASP A 236 7.26 -2.29 -23.12
N VAL A 237 6.87 -1.09 -22.69
CA VAL A 237 6.18 -0.85 -21.41
C VAL A 237 4.85 -1.61 -21.37
N ARG A 238 4.09 -1.56 -22.47
CA ARG A 238 2.79 -2.23 -22.59
C ARG A 238 2.89 -3.73 -22.32
N ARG A 239 3.83 -4.45 -22.96
CA ARG A 239 4.00 -5.89 -22.70
C ARG A 239 4.35 -6.17 -21.25
N VAL A 240 5.15 -5.33 -20.61
CA VAL A 240 5.49 -5.50 -19.18
C VAL A 240 4.22 -5.37 -18.34
N VAL A 241 3.43 -4.32 -18.53
CA VAL A 241 2.17 -4.06 -17.81
C VAL A 241 1.14 -5.18 -18.06
N ASP A 242 0.85 -5.52 -19.31
CA ASP A 242 -0.08 -6.60 -19.68
C ASP A 242 0.33 -7.94 -19.06
N LYS A 243 1.63 -8.24 -19.05
CA LYS A 243 2.16 -9.43 -18.40
C LYS A 243 2.01 -9.39 -16.88
N ARG A 244 2.05 -8.22 -16.23
CA ARG A 244 1.79 -8.12 -14.78
C ARG A 244 0.32 -8.28 -14.46
N LEU A 245 -0.55 -7.61 -15.21
CA LEU A 245 -2.00 -7.71 -15.09
C LEU A 245 -2.50 -9.15 -15.27
N SER A 246 -2.01 -9.86 -16.29
CA SER A 246 -2.38 -11.26 -16.53
C SER A 246 -1.99 -12.21 -15.38
N LYS A 247 -0.92 -11.90 -14.64
CA LYS A 247 -0.46 -12.71 -13.50
C LYS A 247 -1.27 -12.46 -12.23
N ARG A 248 -1.95 -11.32 -12.12
CA ARG A 248 -2.79 -10.95 -10.96
C ARG A 248 -2.08 -11.14 -9.61
N ALA A 249 -0.84 -10.70 -9.55
CA ALA A 249 0.03 -10.86 -8.39
C ALA A 249 0.78 -9.56 -8.10
N THR A 250 0.89 -9.19 -6.83
CA THR A 250 1.50 -7.92 -6.44
C THR A 250 2.93 -7.84 -6.95
N THR A 251 3.24 -6.78 -7.71
CA THR A 251 4.53 -6.60 -8.39
C THR A 251 5.04 -5.18 -8.22
N VAL A 252 6.33 -5.04 -7.91
CA VAL A 252 7.05 -3.77 -7.95
C VAL A 252 7.72 -3.59 -9.31
N LEU A 253 7.53 -2.41 -9.91
CA LEU A 253 8.16 -1.92 -11.13
C LEU A 253 9.02 -0.71 -10.77
N CYS A 254 10.34 -0.88 -10.66
CA CYS A 254 11.24 0.26 -10.44
C CYS A 254 11.72 0.83 -11.78
N SER A 255 11.49 2.13 -12.00
CA SER A 255 11.80 2.81 -13.26
C SER A 255 12.07 4.30 -13.05
N HIS A 256 11.97 5.10 -14.12
CA HIS A 256 12.45 6.47 -14.23
C HIS A 256 11.29 7.46 -14.40
N GLY A 257 11.56 8.73 -14.08
CA GLY A 257 10.58 9.81 -14.21
C GLY A 257 9.85 9.87 -15.57
N PRO A 258 10.53 9.74 -16.72
CA PRO A 258 9.88 9.75 -18.02
C PRO A 258 9.04 8.50 -18.34
N VAL A 259 9.37 7.36 -17.72
CA VAL A 259 8.78 6.04 -18.07
C VAL A 259 7.57 5.71 -17.17
N LEU A 260 7.57 6.17 -15.92
CA LEU A 260 6.49 5.90 -14.96
C LEU A 260 5.11 6.44 -15.40
N PRO A 261 4.99 7.64 -16.00
CA PRO A 261 3.74 8.10 -16.59
C PRO A 261 3.20 7.15 -17.66
N GLU A 262 4.08 6.57 -18.49
CA GLU A 262 3.68 5.61 -19.51
C GLU A 262 3.23 4.27 -18.90
N ILE A 263 3.92 3.77 -17.86
CA ILE A 263 3.47 2.59 -17.11
C ILE A 263 2.04 2.80 -16.57
N LEU A 264 1.77 3.97 -16.01
CA LEU A 264 0.44 4.34 -15.51
C LEU A 264 -0.60 4.48 -16.62
N ALA A 265 -0.23 5.08 -17.76
CA ALA A 265 -1.11 5.19 -18.92
C ALA A 265 -1.52 3.82 -19.46
N GLN A 266 -0.57 2.89 -19.59
CA GLN A 266 -0.85 1.52 -20.01
C GLN A 266 -1.72 0.78 -18.97
N LEU A 267 -1.46 1.00 -17.68
CA LEU A 267 -2.29 0.42 -16.61
C LEU A 267 -3.72 0.94 -16.66
N ALA A 268 -3.90 2.25 -16.81
CA ALA A 268 -5.20 2.91 -16.89
C ALA A 268 -5.98 2.44 -18.13
N ALA A 269 -5.32 2.39 -19.30
CA ALA A 269 -5.92 1.90 -20.54
C ALA A 269 -6.36 0.44 -20.44
N ALA A 270 -5.50 -0.44 -19.91
CA ALA A 270 -5.80 -1.87 -19.76
C ALA A 270 -6.90 -2.16 -18.73
N THR A 271 -7.16 -1.23 -17.82
CA THR A 271 -8.16 -1.35 -16.74
C THR A 271 -9.40 -0.49 -16.96
N GLY A 272 -9.47 0.26 -18.07
CA GLY A 272 -10.55 1.21 -18.34
C GLY A 272 -10.69 2.31 -17.29
N HIS A 273 -9.64 2.63 -16.55
CA HIS A 273 -9.66 3.68 -15.53
C HIS A 273 -9.47 5.06 -16.20
N PRO A 274 -10.37 6.03 -15.95
CA PRO A 274 -10.22 7.37 -16.53
C PRO A 274 -8.97 8.08 -16.01
N TRP A 275 -8.37 8.92 -16.85
CA TRP A 275 -7.23 9.75 -16.48
C TRP A 275 -7.64 10.94 -15.59
N ASP A 276 -7.91 10.63 -14.32
CA ASP A 276 -8.34 11.58 -13.30
C ASP A 276 -7.17 12.18 -12.49
N ASP A 277 -7.50 12.99 -11.48
CA ASP A 277 -6.51 13.67 -10.65
C ASP A 277 -5.66 12.70 -9.82
N SER A 278 -6.18 11.52 -9.49
CA SER A 278 -5.42 10.51 -8.74
C SER A 278 -4.30 9.92 -9.60
N LEU A 279 -4.60 9.59 -10.87
CA LEU A 279 -3.59 9.15 -11.83
C LEU A 279 -2.58 10.25 -12.16
N ARG A 280 -3.04 11.50 -12.31
CA ARG A 280 -2.14 12.65 -12.52
C ARG A 280 -1.13 12.76 -11.38
N ARG A 281 -1.59 12.71 -10.12
CA ARG A 281 -0.68 12.73 -8.95
C ARG A 281 0.28 11.55 -8.97
N ALA A 282 -0.20 10.33 -9.21
CA ALA A 282 0.65 9.14 -9.29
C ALA A 282 1.66 9.18 -10.44
N SER A 283 1.42 9.96 -11.50
CA SER A 283 2.37 10.13 -12.61
C SER A 283 3.53 11.08 -12.30
N MET A 284 3.41 11.89 -11.24
CA MET A 284 4.37 12.94 -10.89
C MET A 284 5.24 12.56 -9.67
N LEU A 285 5.65 11.29 -9.57
CA LEU A 285 6.47 10.78 -8.47
C LEU A 285 7.82 11.51 -8.39
N ALA A 286 8.21 12.01 -7.22
CA ALA A 286 9.57 12.48 -6.95
C ALA A 286 10.54 11.29 -6.80
N THR A 287 11.85 11.54 -6.78
CA THR A 287 12.84 10.47 -6.62
C THR A 287 12.65 9.74 -5.29
N GLY A 288 12.55 8.41 -5.33
CA GLY A 288 12.28 7.58 -4.17
C GLY A 288 10.79 7.38 -3.86
N ASP A 289 9.91 8.22 -4.41
CA ASP A 289 8.46 8.04 -4.27
C ASP A 289 7.99 6.80 -5.02
N PHE A 290 6.87 6.26 -4.56
CA PHE A 290 6.17 5.20 -5.25
C PHE A 290 4.67 5.39 -5.21
N ALA A 291 4.00 4.81 -6.19
CA ALA A 291 2.56 4.70 -6.22
C ALA A 291 2.13 3.23 -6.12
N VAL A 292 1.02 2.98 -5.44
CA VAL A 292 0.42 1.65 -5.25
C VAL A 292 -0.95 1.66 -5.93
N ALA A 293 -1.04 1.00 -7.09
CA ALA A 293 -2.29 0.83 -7.82
C ALA A 293 -2.89 -0.54 -7.51
N HIS A 294 -3.93 -0.59 -6.68
CA HIS A 294 -4.67 -1.82 -6.42
C HIS A 294 -5.65 -2.10 -7.55
N VAL A 295 -5.48 -3.24 -8.22
CA VAL A 295 -6.34 -3.72 -9.31
C VAL A 295 -7.19 -4.88 -8.81
N SER A 296 -8.47 -4.90 -9.17
CA SER A 296 -9.37 -6.00 -8.79
C SER A 296 -8.88 -7.34 -9.37
N ARG A 297 -8.98 -8.40 -8.57
CA ARG A 297 -8.67 -9.79 -9.03
C ARG A 297 -9.77 -10.39 -9.89
N ALA A 298 -10.95 -9.76 -9.93
CA ALA A 298 -12.06 -10.16 -10.78
C ALA A 298 -11.60 -10.30 -12.24
N ARG A 299 -11.96 -11.42 -12.89
CA ARG A 299 -11.50 -11.68 -14.27
C ARG A 299 -12.20 -10.80 -15.29
N GLN A 300 -13.48 -10.56 -15.07
CA GLN A 300 -14.30 -9.65 -15.85
C GLN A 300 -14.20 -8.28 -15.18
N ASN A 301 -14.02 -7.21 -15.96
CA ASN A 301 -13.97 -5.83 -15.46
C ASN A 301 -12.84 -5.55 -14.46
N ALA A 302 -11.63 -6.08 -14.72
CA ALA A 302 -10.45 -5.72 -13.96
C ALA A 302 -10.25 -4.20 -13.99
N ARG A 303 -10.26 -3.56 -12.83
CA ARG A 303 -10.17 -2.10 -12.71
C ARG A 303 -9.28 -1.69 -11.56
N ILE A 304 -8.69 -0.50 -11.64
CA ILE A 304 -8.06 0.14 -10.49
C ILE A 304 -9.16 0.46 -9.46
N VAL A 305 -8.99 -0.05 -8.23
CA VAL A 305 -9.91 0.07 -7.10
C VAL A 305 -9.44 1.16 -6.13
N ALA A 306 -8.14 1.31 -5.98
CA ALA A 306 -7.51 2.35 -5.19
C ALA A 306 -6.13 2.68 -5.79
N LEU A 307 -5.72 3.94 -5.64
CA LEU A 307 -4.43 4.44 -6.06
C LEU A 307 -3.86 5.35 -4.97
N GLU A 308 -2.70 4.99 -4.46
CA GLU A 308 -2.04 5.67 -3.35
C GLU A 308 -0.65 6.12 -3.80
N VAL A 309 -0.15 7.23 -3.24
CA VAL A 309 1.20 7.75 -3.47
C VAL A 309 1.86 7.92 -2.12
N HIS A 310 3.11 7.48 -2.02
CA HIS A 310 3.90 7.54 -0.80
C HIS A 310 5.26 8.15 -1.09
N SER A 311 5.69 9.07 -0.23
CA SER A 311 7.03 9.63 -0.27
C SER A 311 7.85 9.21 0.95
N PRO A 312 9.13 8.79 0.78
CA PRO A 312 10.03 8.53 1.91
C PRO A 312 10.40 9.79 2.70
N SER A 313 9.96 10.98 2.29
CA SER A 313 10.05 12.19 3.13
C SER A 313 8.97 12.29 4.20
N ASP A 314 7.88 11.51 4.08
CA ASP A 314 6.71 11.63 4.95
C ASP A 314 6.85 10.87 6.27
N PHE A 315 7.92 10.07 6.42
CA PHE A 315 8.22 9.22 7.57
C PHE A 315 9.73 9.01 7.72
#